data_AF-A0A2M8N827-F1
#
_entry.id   AF-A0A2M8N827-F1
#
_cell.length_a   1.000
_cell.length_b   1.000
_cell.length_c   1.000
_cell.angle_alpha   90.00
_cell.angle_beta   90.00
_cell.angle_gamma   90.00
#
_symmetry.space_group_name_H-M   'P 1'
#
loop_
_entity.id
_entity.type
_entity.pdbx_description
1 polymer ?
#
loop_
_entity_poly.entity_id
_entity_poly.type
_entity_poly.pdbx_seq_one_letter_code
_entity_poly.pdbx_strand_id
1 'polypeptide(L)' 'MERLKQTHSVQIVWHSFELRPAGSPPISPEYMARIEAMRPQMEKMARDVYGVTIRSGKFGIDSRPA' A
#
# COMPACT_ATOMS: atom_id res chain seq x y z
N MET A 1 13.02 7.42 6.42
CA MET A 1 13.46 6.77 7.67
C MET A 1 14.96 6.83 7.87
N GLU A 2 15.78 6.52 6.86
CA GLU A 2 17.25 6.56 7.01
C GLU A 2 17.80 7.94 7.40
N ARG A 3 17.27 9.02 6.81
CA ARG A 3 17.62 10.39 7.19
C ARG A 3 17.29 10.74 8.65
N LEU A 4 16.27 10.10 9.23
CA LEU A 4 15.85 10.34 10.62
C LEU A 4 16.85 9.72 11.61
N LYS A 5 17.32 8.50 11.32
CA LYS A 5 18.38 7.83 12.10
C LYS A 5 19.70 8.59 12.08
N GLN A 6 20.01 9.25 10.96
CA GLN A 6 21.25 10.01 10.79
C GLN A 6 21.27 11.33 11.57
N THR A 7 20.10 11.89 11.87
CA THR A 7 19.98 13.22 12.49
C THR A 7 19.59 13.16 13.97
N HIS A 8 18.99 12.06 14.43
CA HIS A 8 18.47 11.92 15.79
C HIS A 8 18.73 10.51 16.32
N SER A 9 19.00 10.40 17.62
CA SER A 9 19.15 9.11 18.30
C SER A 9 17.77 8.51 18.58
N VAL A 10 17.19 7.84 17.58
CA VAL A 10 15.87 7.20 17.64
C VAL A 10 15.95 5.71 17.35
N GLN A 11 15.20 4.91 18.10
CA GLN A 11 15.01 3.49 17.82
C GLN A 11 13.79 3.30 16.91
N ILE A 12 13.97 2.64 15.75
CA ILE A 12 12.88 2.30 14.83
C ILE A 12 12.56 0.82 14.99
N VAL A 13 11.34 0.53 15.45
CA VAL A 13 10.78 -0.83 15.52
C VAL A 13 9.73 -0.98 14.44
N TRP A 14 9.92 -1.95 13.54
CA TRP A 14 8.98 -2.24 12.47
C TRP A 14 7.98 -3.30 12.91
N HIS A 15 6.70 -3.02 12.74
CA HIS A 15 5.62 -3.98 12.88
C HIS A 15 4.90 -4.10 11.56
N SER A 16 4.72 -5.32 11.06
CA SER A 16 3.87 -5.60 9.91
C SER A 16 2.52 -6.12 10.42
N PHE A 17 1.45 -5.63 9.79
CA PHE A 17 0.09 -6.10 10.03
C PHE A 17 -0.53 -6.50 8.69
N GLU A 18 -1.29 -7.58 8.69
CA GLU A 18 -2.06 -7.96 7.51
C GLU A 18 -3.27 -7.03 7.38
N LEU A 19 -3.31 -6.24 6.30
CA LEU A 19 -4.39 -5.27 6.09
C LEU A 19 -5.76 -5.94 5.91
N ARG A 20 -5.78 -7.17 5.37
CA ARG A 20 -6.98 -8.01 5.23
C ARG A 20 -6.63 -9.46 5.61
N PRO A 21 -6.80 -9.85 6.88
CA PRO A 21 -6.57 -11.22 7.36
C PRO A 21 -7.31 -12.29 6.53
N ALA A 22 -6.78 -13.51 6.54
CA ALA A 22 -7.49 -14.66 5.97
C ALA A 22 -8.89 -14.80 6.58
N GLY A 23 -9.89 -15.12 5.76
CA GLY A 23 -11.29 -15.21 6.18
C GLY A 23 -12.00 -13.85 6.34
N SER A 24 -11.33 -12.72 6.10
CA SER A 24 -12.00 -11.41 6.07
C SER A 24 -13.07 -11.35 4.97
N PRO A 25 -14.19 -10.64 5.20
CA PRO A 25 -15.20 -10.42 4.18
C PRO A 25 -14.61 -9.85 2.88
N PRO A 26 -15.18 -10.18 1.71
CA PRO A 26 -14.75 -9.61 0.44
C PRO A 26 -14.91 -8.09 0.46
N ILE A 27 -14.10 -7.40 -0.35
CA ILE A 27 -14.24 -5.95 -0.49
C ILE A 27 -15.56 -5.67 -1.21
N SER A 28 -16.39 -4.79 -0.65
CA SER A 28 -17.65 -4.38 -1.26
C SER A 28 -17.41 -3.69 -2.63
N PRO A 29 -18.28 -3.88 -3.63
CA PRO A 29 -18.13 -3.24 -4.95
C PRO A 29 -17.99 -1.72 -4.89
N GLU A 30 -18.72 -1.06 -3.99
CA GLU A 30 -18.71 0.41 -3.83
C GLU A 30 -17.34 0.90 -3.36
N TYR A 31 -16.75 0.20 -2.40
CA TYR A 31 -15.42 0.51 -1.89
C TYR A 31 -14.32 0.22 -2.93
N MET A 32 -14.47 -0.85 -3.71
CA MET A 32 -13.57 -1.10 -4.85
C MET A 32 -13.64 0.04 -5.88
N ALA A 33 -14.84 0.50 -6.24
CA ALA A 33 -15.00 1.61 -7.18
C ALA A 33 -14.32 2.89 -6.68
N ARG A 34 -14.40 3.16 -5.37
CA ARG A 34 -13.69 4.28 -4.74
C ARG A 34 -12.16 4.13 -4.84
N ILE A 35 -11.62 2.94 -4.60
CA ILE A 35 -10.18 2.67 -4.75
C ILE A 35 -9.74 2.94 -6.18
N GLU A 36 -10.48 2.43 -7.17
CA GLU A 36 -10.16 2.63 -8.59
C GLU A 36 -10.24 4.11 -8.98
N ALA A 37 -11.22 4.85 -8.49
CA ALA A 37 -11.36 6.29 -8.77
C ALA A 37 -10.18 7.11 -8.21
N MET A 38 -9.63 6.71 -7.05
CA MET A 38 -8.50 7.40 -6.41
C MET A 38 -7.13 6.99 -6.96
N ARG A 39 -7.06 5.86 -7.69
CA ARG A 39 -5.82 5.27 -8.20
C ARG A 39 -4.99 6.24 -9.05
N PRO A 40 -5.54 7.00 -10.02
CA PRO A 40 -4.73 7.87 -10.87
C PRO A 40 -4.01 8.97 -10.09
N GLN A 41 -4.69 9.54 -9.08
CA GLN A 41 -4.10 10.55 -8.21
C GLN A 41 -2.95 9.98 -7.38
N MET A 42 -3.12 8.75 -6.88
CA MET A 42 -2.10 8.05 -6.11
C MET A 42 -0.86 7.73 -6.97
N GLU A 43 -1.05 7.25 -8.19
CA GLU A 43 0.05 6.98 -9.13
C GLU A 43 0.78 8.26 -9.56
N LYS A 44 0.05 9.35 -9.79
CA LYS A 44 0.63 10.66 -10.07
C LYS A 44 1.49 11.15 -8.90
N MET A 45 0.96 11.07 -7.67
CA MET A 45 1.69 11.44 -6.46
C MET A 45 2.97 10.60 -6.27
N ALA A 46 2.88 9.29 -6.50
CA ALA A 46 4.03 8.39 -6.41
C ALA A 46 5.17 8.81 -7.35
N ARG A 47 4.82 9.20 -8.58
CA ARG A 47 5.78 9.67 -9.58
C ARG A 47 6.35 11.04 -9.22
N ASP A 48 5.50 12.01 -8.91
CA ASP A 48 5.89 13.40 -8.76
C ASP A 48 6.66 13.65 -7.45
N VAL A 49 6.24 13.03 -6.36
CA VAL A 49 6.81 13.27 -5.02
C VAL A 49 7.95 12.31 -4.71
N TYR A 50 7.83 11.06 -5.14
CA TYR A 50 8.75 9.99 -4.75
C TYR A 50 9.58 9.45 -5.92
N GLY A 51 9.34 9.90 -7.16
CA GLY A 51 10.05 9.39 -8.34
C GLY A 51 9.73 7.92 -8.65
N VAL A 52 8.68 7.35 -8.06
CA VAL A 52 8.34 5.93 -8.16
C VAL A 52 7.26 5.74 -9.21
N THR A 53 7.53 4.89 -10.21
CA THR A 53 6.49 4.43 -11.14
C THR A 53 5.86 3.16 -10.59
N ILE A 54 4.58 3.23 -10.22
CA ILE A 54 3.80 2.08 -9.76
C ILE A 54 3.41 1.24 -10.98
N ARG A 55 3.69 -0.07 -10.92
CA ARG A 55 3.24 -1.06 -11.90
C ARG A 55 2.15 -1.92 -11.24
N SER A 56 0.91 -1.46 -11.36
CA SER A 56 -0.24 -2.11 -10.73
C SER A 56 -0.50 -3.48 -11.39
N GLY A 57 -0.47 -4.56 -10.59
CA GLY A 57 -0.94 -5.89 -11.00
C GLY A 57 -2.46 -6.04 -10.83
N LYS A 58 -3.03 -7.18 -11.23
CA LYS A 58 -4.47 -7.46 -11.00
C LYS A 58 -4.76 -7.49 -9.49
N PHE A 59 -5.71 -6.67 -9.06
CA PHE A 59 -6.28 -6.74 -7.70
C PHE A 59 -7.11 -8.02 -7.55
N GLY A 60 -7.11 -8.60 -6.34
CA GLY A 60 -7.92 -9.78 -6.03
C GLY A 60 -7.30 -11.13 -6.35
N ILE A 61 -6.01 -11.18 -6.74
CA ILE A 61 -5.26 -12.43 -6.71
C ILE A 61 -5.00 -12.77 -5.24
N ASP A 62 -5.50 -13.90 -4.77
CA ASP A 62 -5.07 -14.44 -3.49
C ASP A 62 -3.64 -14.99 -3.66
N SER A 63 -2.66 -14.26 -3.13
CA SER A 63 -1.26 -14.65 -3.17
C SER A 63 -0.87 -15.56 -1.99
N ARG A 64 -1.82 -15.97 -1.15
CA ARG A 64 -1.56 -16.96 -0.10
C ARG A 64 -1.30 -18.32 -0.78
N PRO A 65 -0.27 -19.07 -0.37
CA PRO A 65 -0.12 -20.47 -0.75
C PRO A 65 -1.38 -21.25 -0.33
N ALA A 66 -1.83 -22.18 -1.19
CA ALA A 66 -2.88 -23.14 -0.84
C ALA A 66 -2.44 -24.06 0.31
#